data_AF-A0A6B2LIT1-F1
#
_entry.id   AF-A0A6B2LIT1-F1
#
_cell.length_a   1.000
_cell.length_b   1.000
_cell.length_c   1.000
_cell.angle_alpha   90.00
_cell.angle_beta   90.00
_cell.angle_gamma   90.00
#
_symmetry.space_group_name_H-M   'P 1'
#
loop_
_entity.id
_entity.type
_entity.pdbx_description
1 polymer ?
#
loop_
_entity_poly.entity_id
_entity_poly.type
_entity_poly.pdbx_seq_one_letter_code
_entity_poly.pdbx_strand_id
1 'polypeptide(L)'
;MNELHQEGKIKLFKIVCQVDGYSLLMMRDYVNLVNQFKGHEKECPAIYDAFLNSVIPNCREVIVENQMLGDLLGEECSKHINILFKSGFLQKRDKSSCWFGVPGSAPIYEACEKASKNIISALKRTTFKEMLEKDLLEKKLRNKKLQLGVIFHIRDMLGNNIICRKATTSGTLIHFHPSFDFK
;
A
#
# COMPACT_ATOMS: atom_id res chain seq x y z
N MET A 1 17.04 -19.76 -1.65
CA MET A 1 16.31 -18.50 -1.90
C MET A 1 16.60 -17.95 -3.29
N ASN A 2 17.87 -17.71 -3.66
CA ASN A 2 18.20 -17.19 -4.99
C ASN A 2 17.81 -18.12 -6.15
N GLU A 3 17.96 -19.44 -6.01
CA GLU A 3 17.55 -20.41 -7.05
C GLU A 3 16.06 -20.35 -7.36
N LEU A 4 15.20 -20.39 -6.33
CA LEU A 4 13.74 -20.28 -6.50
C LEU A 4 13.30 -18.95 -7.12
N HIS A 5 14.03 -17.86 -6.84
CA HIS A 5 13.75 -16.56 -7.44
C HIS A 5 14.19 -16.51 -8.91
N GLN A 6 15.36 -17.08 -9.24
CA GLN A 6 15.85 -17.19 -10.62
C GLN A 6 14.94 -18.09 -11.48
N GLU A 7 14.38 -19.14 -10.88
CA GLU A 7 13.38 -20.02 -11.49
C GLU A 7 11.98 -19.39 -11.59
N GLY A 8 11.77 -18.18 -11.07
CA GLY A 8 10.46 -17.50 -11.10
C GLY A 8 9.39 -18.15 -10.22
N LYS A 9 9.77 -18.98 -9.25
CA LYS A 9 8.83 -19.66 -8.33
C LYS A 9 8.39 -18.78 -7.17
N ILE A 10 9.15 -17.74 -6.86
CA ILE A 10 8.87 -16.76 -5.80
C ILE A 10 9.09 -15.33 -6.29
N LYS A 11 8.27 -14.41 -5.78
CA LYS A 11 8.36 -12.98 -6.10
C LYS A 11 8.10 -12.12 -4.86
N LEU A 12 8.78 -10.97 -4.81
CA LEU A 12 8.57 -9.95 -3.80
C LEU A 12 7.44 -9.01 -4.23
N PHE A 13 6.57 -8.70 -3.27
CA PHE A 13 5.45 -7.78 -3.43
C PHE A 13 5.51 -6.71 -2.33
N LYS A 14 5.00 -5.52 -2.65
CA LYS A 14 4.94 -4.44 -1.67
C LYS A 14 3.86 -4.71 -0.63
N ILE A 15 4.25 -4.77 0.64
CA ILE A 15 3.28 -4.81 1.74
C ILE A 15 2.68 -3.43 1.91
N VAL A 16 1.36 -3.42 2.06
CA VAL A 16 0.58 -2.19 2.26
C VAL A 16 0.98 -1.51 3.56
N CYS A 17 1.00 -0.18 3.54
CA CYS A 17 1.21 0.69 4.69
C CYS A 17 2.62 0.71 5.30
N GLN A 18 3.55 -0.19 4.93
CA GLN A 18 4.95 -0.11 5.39
C GLN A 18 5.86 0.57 4.35
N VAL A 19 6.81 1.41 4.75
CA VAL A 19 7.78 2.05 3.82
C VAL A 19 8.73 1.01 3.22
N ASP A 20 9.33 0.16 4.05
CA ASP A 20 10.31 -0.88 3.62
C ASP A 20 9.79 -2.32 3.78
N GLY A 21 8.48 -2.49 3.96
CA GLY A 21 7.84 -3.80 4.06
C GLY A 21 7.64 -4.46 2.68
N TYR A 22 8.13 -5.70 2.55
CA TYR A 22 7.93 -6.56 1.39
C TYR A 22 7.46 -7.95 1.82
N SER A 23 6.58 -8.56 1.02
CA SER A 23 6.11 -9.93 1.21
C SER A 23 6.70 -10.80 0.14
N LEU A 24 7.21 -11.96 0.53
CA LEU A 24 7.58 -13.01 -0.40
C LEU A 24 6.35 -13.89 -0.64
N LEU A 25 5.96 -14.07 -1.90
CA LEU A 25 4.87 -14.97 -2.27
C LEU A 25 5.37 -16.02 -3.27
N MET A 26 4.88 -17.25 -3.11
CA MET A 26 5.02 -18.29 -4.12
C MET A 26 4.17 -17.89 -5.33
N MET A 27 4.71 -17.99 -6.53
CA MET A 27 4.00 -17.60 -7.74
C MET A 27 2.75 -18.45 -7.98
N ARG A 28 2.77 -19.74 -7.60
CA ARG A 28 1.58 -20.59 -7.62
C ARG A 28 0.44 -19.99 -6.78
N ASP A 29 0.76 -19.54 -5.57
CA ASP A 29 -0.25 -19.02 -4.65
C ASP A 29 -0.73 -17.63 -5.11
N TYR A 30 0.17 -16.82 -5.67
CA TYR A 30 -0.18 -15.54 -6.29
C TYR A 30 -1.12 -15.73 -7.49
N VAL A 31 -0.83 -16.66 -8.40
CA VAL A 31 -1.72 -16.99 -9.54
C VAL A 31 -3.09 -17.44 -9.06
N ASN A 32 -3.15 -18.28 -8.02
CA ASN A 32 -4.43 -18.70 -7.42
C ASN A 32 -5.21 -17.50 -6.87
N LEU A 33 -4.54 -16.57 -6.19
CA LEU A 33 -5.17 -15.35 -5.67
C LEU A 33 -5.70 -14.45 -6.81
N VAL A 34 -4.94 -14.29 -7.89
CA VAL A 34 -5.40 -13.56 -9.08
C VAL A 34 -6.63 -14.20 -9.70
N ASN A 35 -6.64 -15.53 -9.84
CA ASN A 35 -7.78 -16.26 -10.39
C ASN A 35 -9.03 -16.15 -9.51
N GLN A 36 -8.87 -16.21 -8.18
CA GLN A 36 -9.96 -15.97 -7.22
C GLN A 36 -10.50 -14.54 -7.36
N PHE A 37 -9.62 -13.54 -7.43
CA PHE A 37 -10.02 -12.14 -7.61
C PHE A 37 -10.78 -11.94 -8.92
N LYS A 38 -10.25 -12.46 -10.03
CA LYS A 38 -10.87 -12.42 -11.36
C LYS A 38 -12.30 -12.99 -11.35
N GLY A 39 -12.56 -14.05 -10.58
CA GLY A 39 -13.89 -14.65 -10.45
C GLY A 39 -14.95 -13.72 -9.84
N HIS A 40 -14.54 -12.68 -9.13
CA HIS A 40 -15.43 -11.68 -8.53
C HIS A 40 -15.49 -10.36 -9.32
N GLU A 41 -14.61 -10.18 -10.30
CA GLU A 41 -14.49 -8.91 -11.01
C GLU A 41 -15.36 -8.86 -12.28
N LYS A 42 -16.06 -7.75 -12.46
CA LYS A 42 -16.94 -7.52 -13.61
C LYS A 42 -16.27 -6.76 -14.75
N GLU A 43 -15.21 -6.00 -14.46
CA GLU A 43 -14.51 -5.18 -15.43
C GLU A 43 -13.33 -5.94 -16.06
N CYS A 44 -13.37 -6.05 -17.40
CA CYS A 44 -12.27 -6.52 -18.27
C CYS A 44 -11.48 -7.72 -17.72
N PRO A 45 -12.09 -8.90 -17.49
CA PRO A 45 -11.39 -10.04 -16.87
C PRO A 45 -10.15 -10.52 -17.64
N ALA A 46 -10.07 -10.24 -18.94
CA ALA A 46 -8.92 -10.55 -19.79
C ALA A 46 -7.63 -9.83 -19.37
N ILE A 47 -7.72 -8.68 -18.68
CA ILE A 47 -6.53 -7.96 -18.22
C ILE A 47 -5.74 -8.76 -17.18
N TYR A 48 -6.42 -9.54 -16.35
CA TYR A 48 -5.76 -10.34 -15.33
C TYR A 48 -4.96 -11.48 -15.95
N ASP A 49 -5.46 -12.06 -17.05
CA ASP A 49 -4.72 -13.06 -17.83
C ASP A 49 -3.52 -12.42 -18.54
N ALA A 50 -3.71 -11.26 -19.18
CA ALA A 50 -2.61 -10.53 -19.81
C ALA A 50 -1.54 -10.12 -18.79
N PHE A 51 -1.94 -9.73 -17.58
CA PHE A 51 -1.01 -9.44 -16.50
C PHE A 51 -0.19 -10.67 -16.08
N LEU A 52 -0.84 -11.83 -15.88
CA LEU A 52 -0.15 -13.07 -15.52
C LEU A 52 0.74 -13.63 -16.63
N ASN A 53 0.33 -13.48 -17.90
CA ASN A 53 1.03 -14.08 -19.04
C ASN A 53 2.12 -13.16 -19.62
N SER A 54 1.93 -11.85 -19.57
CA SER A 54 2.84 -10.88 -20.20
C SER A 54 3.65 -10.07 -19.18
N VAL A 55 3.05 -9.63 -18.06
CA VAL A 55 3.76 -8.76 -17.12
C VAL A 55 4.61 -9.55 -16.14
N ILE A 56 3.98 -10.48 -15.40
CA ILE A 56 4.63 -11.24 -14.34
C ILE A 56 5.89 -12.01 -14.80
N PRO A 57 5.91 -12.69 -15.96
CA PRO A 57 7.09 -13.45 -16.39
C PRO A 57 8.26 -12.55 -16.82
N ASN A 58 7.95 -11.35 -17.34
CA ASN A 58 8.94 -10.41 -17.85
C ASN A 58 9.46 -9.43 -16.78
N CYS A 59 8.77 -9.30 -15.65
CA CYS A 59 9.18 -8.44 -14.55
C CYS A 59 9.54 -9.29 -13.32
N ARG A 60 10.83 -9.47 -13.02
CA ARG A 60 11.26 -10.23 -11.82
C ARG A 60 11.32 -9.36 -10.56
N GLU A 61 11.73 -8.11 -10.73
CA GLU A 61 11.82 -7.12 -9.66
C GLU A 61 10.46 -6.79 -9.04
N VAL A 62 10.49 -6.29 -7.80
CA VAL A 62 9.29 -5.79 -7.09
C VAL A 62 8.76 -4.47 -7.68
N ILE A 63 9.64 -3.75 -8.39
CA ILE A 63 9.33 -2.50 -9.08
C ILE A 63 9.23 -2.77 -10.58
N VAL A 64 8.30 -2.09 -11.23
CA VAL A 64 8.17 -2.06 -12.68
C VAL A 64 8.02 -0.61 -13.17
N GLU A 65 8.69 -0.30 -14.27
CA GLU A 65 8.60 1.00 -14.91
C GLU A 65 7.30 1.13 -15.71
N ASN A 66 6.72 2.33 -15.71
CA ASN A 66 5.48 2.60 -16.41
C ASN A 66 5.62 2.39 -17.93
N GLN A 67 6.81 2.66 -18.48
CA GLN A 67 7.12 2.40 -19.89
C GLN A 67 7.08 0.90 -20.20
N MET A 68 7.74 0.07 -19.39
CA MET A 68 7.73 -1.38 -19.54
C MET A 68 6.31 -1.96 -19.44
N LEU A 69 5.47 -1.44 -18.54
CA LEU A 69 4.06 -1.81 -18.47
C LEU A 69 3.30 -1.43 -19.76
N GLY A 70 3.61 -0.28 -20.33
CA GLY A 70 3.06 0.15 -21.63
C GLY A 70 3.38 -0.85 -22.73
N ASP A 71 4.66 -1.21 -22.86
CA ASP A 71 5.15 -2.13 -23.88
C ASP A 71 4.53 -3.53 -23.74
N LEU A 72 4.34 -4.01 -22.51
CA LEU A 72 3.80 -5.35 -22.23
C LEU A 72 2.25 -5.43 -22.31
N LEU A 73 1.54 -4.32 -22.11
CA LEU A 73 0.07 -4.28 -22.09
C LEU A 73 -0.56 -3.73 -23.38
N GLY A 74 0.23 -3.17 -24.30
CA GLY A 74 -0.21 -2.76 -25.63
C GLY A 74 -1.04 -1.47 -25.67
N GLU A 75 -1.86 -1.31 -26.72
CA GLU A 75 -2.52 -0.04 -27.09
C GLU A 75 -3.47 0.52 -26.00
N GLU A 76 -4.12 -0.32 -25.20
CA GLU A 76 -5.00 0.12 -24.09
C GLU A 76 -4.27 0.23 -22.73
N CYS A 77 -2.94 0.31 -22.72
CA CYS A 77 -2.13 0.24 -21.50
C CYS A 77 -2.57 1.22 -20.39
N SER A 78 -2.97 2.45 -20.73
CA SER A 78 -3.36 3.45 -19.73
C SER A 78 -4.60 3.03 -18.94
N LYS A 79 -5.59 2.42 -19.62
CA LYS A 79 -6.82 1.91 -19.00
C LYS A 79 -6.52 0.67 -18.17
N HIS A 80 -5.70 -0.23 -18.71
CA HIS A 80 -5.25 -1.44 -18.04
C HIS A 80 -4.48 -1.16 -16.74
N ILE A 81 -3.52 -0.23 -16.79
CA ILE A 81 -2.75 0.20 -15.62
C ILE A 81 -3.68 0.77 -14.55
N ASN A 82 -4.68 1.57 -14.93
CA ASN A 82 -5.66 2.11 -13.97
C ASN A 82 -6.47 1.00 -13.30
N ILE A 83 -6.94 -0.01 -14.06
CA ILE A 83 -7.64 -1.18 -13.51
C ILE A 83 -6.73 -1.92 -12.53
N LEU A 84 -5.47 -2.14 -12.87
CA LEU A 84 -4.50 -2.82 -12.01
C LEU A 84 -4.20 -2.05 -10.72
N PHE A 85 -4.19 -0.71 -10.75
CA PHE A 85 -4.12 0.11 -9.54
C PHE A 85 -5.37 -0.03 -8.67
N LYS A 86 -6.56 0.11 -9.26
CA LYS A 86 -7.84 0.02 -8.53
C LYS A 86 -8.08 -1.35 -7.90
N SER A 87 -7.61 -2.40 -8.56
CA SER A 87 -7.70 -3.78 -8.08
C SER A 87 -6.57 -4.17 -7.11
N GLY A 88 -5.57 -3.31 -6.88
CA GLY A 88 -4.48 -3.53 -5.93
C GLY A 88 -3.30 -4.36 -6.46
N PHE A 89 -3.29 -4.70 -7.75
CA PHE A 89 -2.20 -5.41 -8.41
C PHE A 89 -0.96 -4.54 -8.58
N LEU A 90 -1.15 -3.22 -8.64
CA LEU A 90 -0.08 -2.22 -8.66
C LEU A 90 -0.26 -1.22 -7.51
N GLN A 91 0.85 -0.71 -6.98
CA GLN A 91 0.89 0.36 -5.99
C GLN A 91 1.81 1.48 -6.46
N LYS A 92 1.38 2.73 -6.30
CA LYS A 92 2.13 3.87 -6.81
C LYS A 92 3.42 4.05 -6.00
N ARG A 93 4.56 4.12 -6.69
CA ARG A 93 5.86 4.45 -6.09
C ARG A 93 6.23 5.89 -6.37
N ASP A 94 6.31 6.24 -7.65
CA ASP A 94 6.66 7.59 -8.11
C ASP A 94 5.93 7.95 -9.41
N LYS A 95 6.47 8.87 -10.21
CA LYS A 95 5.87 9.31 -11.48
C LYS A 95 6.17 8.36 -12.66
N SER A 96 7.23 7.55 -12.56
CA SER A 96 7.74 6.70 -13.64
C SER A 96 7.74 5.21 -13.32
N SER A 97 7.46 4.83 -12.07
CA SER A 97 7.46 3.44 -11.62
C SER A 97 6.37 3.15 -10.59
N CYS A 98 6.06 1.86 -10.48
CA CYS A 98 5.11 1.32 -9.52
C CYS A 98 5.64 0.01 -8.93
N TRP A 99 5.10 -0.37 -7.77
CA TRP A 99 5.34 -1.66 -7.16
C TRP A 99 4.27 -2.66 -7.56
N PHE A 100 4.65 -3.94 -7.61
CA PHE A 100 3.68 -5.03 -7.59
C PHE A 100 3.00 -5.13 -6.22
N GLY A 101 1.68 -5.17 -6.25
CA GLY A 101 0.81 -5.32 -5.10
C GLY A 101 0.14 -6.69 -5.03
N VAL A 102 -0.64 -6.86 -3.97
CA VAL A 102 -1.43 -8.06 -3.73
C VAL A 102 -2.87 -7.78 -4.20
N PRO A 103 -3.47 -8.66 -5.03
CA PRO A 103 -4.85 -8.51 -5.47
C PRO A 103 -5.81 -8.17 -4.33
N GLY A 104 -6.68 -7.19 -4.56
CA GLY A 104 -7.66 -6.70 -3.58
C GLY A 104 -7.09 -5.79 -2.49
N SER A 105 -5.80 -5.45 -2.49
CA SER A 105 -5.19 -4.66 -1.41
C SER A 105 -5.42 -3.14 -1.54
N ALA A 106 -5.95 -2.65 -2.65
CA ALA A 106 -6.14 -1.22 -2.90
C ALA A 106 -7.01 -0.50 -1.84
N PRO A 107 -8.15 -1.05 -1.39
CA PRO A 107 -8.96 -0.39 -0.35
C PRO A 107 -8.21 -0.19 0.97
N ILE A 108 -7.36 -1.15 1.34
CA ILE A 108 -6.52 -1.08 2.56
C ILE A 108 -5.47 0.02 2.40
N TYR A 109 -4.81 0.07 1.24
CA TYR A 109 -3.81 1.11 0.93
C TYR A 109 -4.43 2.51 1.03
N GLU A 110 -5.57 2.72 0.37
CA GLU A 110 -6.28 3.99 0.43
C GLU A 110 -6.72 4.34 1.85
N ALA A 111 -7.16 3.37 2.65
CA ALA A 111 -7.54 3.58 4.04
C ALA A 111 -6.34 4.06 4.87
N CYS A 112 -5.18 3.42 4.73
CA CYS A 112 -3.93 3.85 5.39
C CYS A 112 -3.52 5.25 4.97
N GLU A 113 -3.47 5.54 3.66
CA GLU A 113 -3.06 6.86 3.16
C GLU A 113 -3.98 7.98 3.68
N LYS A 114 -5.29 7.76 3.62
CA LYS A 114 -6.30 8.72 4.11
C LYS A 114 -6.23 8.90 5.63
N ALA A 115 -6.00 7.83 6.39
CA ALA A 115 -5.89 7.89 7.84
C ALA A 115 -4.65 8.66 8.28
N SER A 116 -3.50 8.36 7.68
CA SER A 116 -2.24 9.06 7.95
C SER A 116 -2.37 10.55 7.68
N LYS A 117 -2.93 10.96 6.54
CA LYS A 117 -3.19 12.38 6.23
C LYS A 117 -4.08 13.05 7.28
N ASN A 118 -5.10 12.36 7.78
CA ASN A 118 -5.99 12.91 8.81
C ASN A 118 -5.30 13.08 10.16
N ILE A 119 -4.54 12.07 10.61
CA ILE A 119 -3.80 12.13 11.88
C ILE A 119 -2.74 13.23 11.80
N ILE A 120 -1.96 13.28 10.71
CA ILE A 120 -0.99 14.36 10.46
C ILE A 120 -1.69 15.73 10.49
N SER A 121 -2.84 15.88 9.84
CA SER A 121 -3.60 17.14 9.85
C SER A 121 -4.12 17.49 11.25
N ALA A 122 -4.55 16.49 12.03
CA ALA A 122 -5.02 16.70 13.40
C ALA A 122 -3.89 17.18 14.32
N LEU A 123 -2.71 16.57 14.23
CA LEU A 123 -1.53 16.97 14.98
C LEU A 123 -1.06 18.37 14.57
N LYS A 124 -0.96 18.66 13.26
CA LYS A 124 -0.54 19.98 12.74
C LYS A 124 -1.40 21.16 13.22
N ARG A 125 -2.64 20.93 13.69
CA ARG A 125 -3.54 21.98 14.22
C ARG A 125 -3.34 22.28 15.70
N THR A 126 -2.58 21.47 16.42
CA THR A 126 -2.24 21.72 17.82
C THR A 126 -1.01 22.63 17.90
N THR A 127 -0.93 23.46 18.95
CA THR A 127 0.17 24.42 19.13
C THR A 127 1.55 23.75 19.09
N PHE A 128 1.67 22.57 19.72
CA PHE A 128 2.93 21.85 19.85
C PHE A 128 3.06 20.66 18.89
N LYS A 129 2.13 20.51 17.94
CA LYS A 129 2.08 19.38 16.99
C LYS A 129 2.03 18.01 17.69
N GLU A 130 1.40 17.96 18.86
CA GLU A 130 1.26 16.78 19.70
C GLU A 130 -0.14 16.70 20.29
N MET A 131 -0.57 15.49 20.66
CA MET A 131 -1.89 15.22 21.23
C MET A 131 -1.83 13.99 22.15
N LEU A 132 -2.62 13.95 23.22
CA LEU A 132 -2.72 12.73 24.02
C LEU A 132 -3.30 11.60 23.16
N GLU A 133 -2.75 10.40 23.30
CA GLU A 133 -3.18 9.23 22.52
C GLU A 133 -4.67 8.94 22.74
N LYS A 134 -5.16 9.06 23.98
CA LYS A 134 -6.59 8.93 24.31
C LYS A 134 -7.46 9.92 23.54
N ASP A 135 -7.04 11.19 23.44
CA ASP A 135 -7.80 12.23 22.76
C ASP A 135 -7.82 11.96 21.26
N LEU A 136 -6.71 11.44 20.70
CA LEU A 136 -6.63 11.06 19.30
C LEU A 136 -7.52 9.85 18.97
N LEU A 137 -7.61 8.88 19.88
CA LEU A 137 -8.48 7.70 19.75
C LEU A 137 -9.97 8.06 19.81
N GLU A 138 -10.34 8.99 20.70
CA GLU A 138 -11.71 9.48 20.86
C GLU A 138 -12.11 10.49 19.79
N LYS A 139 -11.13 11.09 19.10
CA LYS A 139 -11.38 12.08 18.06
C LYS A 139 -12.17 11.46 16.92
N LYS A 140 -13.31 12.07 16.62
CA LYS A 140 -14.00 11.86 15.34
C LYS A 140 -13.12 12.42 14.22
N LEU A 141 -12.20 11.60 13.71
CA LEU A 141 -11.45 11.92 12.52
C LEU A 141 -12.42 12.11 11.35
N ARG A 142 -12.09 13.03 10.45
CA ARG A 142 -13.00 13.49 9.37
C ARG A 142 -13.54 12.35 8.49
N ASN A 143 -12.86 11.20 8.47
CA ASN A 143 -13.29 10.03 7.72
C ASN A 143 -14.07 9.05 8.61
N LYS A 144 -15.40 9.03 8.43
CA LYS A 144 -16.31 8.02 8.99
C LYS A 144 -16.06 6.58 8.50
N LYS A 145 -15.01 6.35 7.69
CA LYS A 145 -14.66 5.07 7.05
C LYS A 145 -13.17 4.72 7.27
N LEU A 146 -12.68 4.82 8.50
CA LEU A 146 -11.42 4.15 8.86
C LEU A 146 -11.73 2.65 8.96
N GLN A 147 -11.62 1.94 7.84
CA GLN A 147 -12.00 0.53 7.74
C GLN A 147 -11.32 -0.36 8.80
N LEU A 148 -10.15 0.05 9.31
CA LEU A 148 -9.35 -0.70 10.28
C LEU A 148 -9.28 -0.06 11.68
N GLY A 149 -10.03 1.03 11.92
CA GLY A 149 -10.06 1.75 13.19
C GLY A 149 -8.81 2.60 13.48
N VAL A 150 -8.94 3.59 14.38
CA VAL A 150 -7.87 4.56 14.68
C VAL A 150 -6.63 3.90 15.28
N ILE A 151 -6.81 2.88 16.13
CA ILE A 151 -5.70 2.15 16.78
C ILE A 151 -4.77 1.51 15.75
N PHE A 152 -5.32 0.89 14.71
CA PHE A 152 -4.53 0.29 13.64
C PHE A 152 -3.64 1.34 12.97
N HIS A 153 -4.21 2.48 12.60
CA HIS A 153 -3.48 3.54 11.92
C HIS A 153 -2.42 4.20 12.80
N ILE A 154 -2.66 4.35 14.11
CA ILE A 154 -1.62 4.81 15.05
C ILE A 154 -0.46 3.80 15.07
N ARG A 155 -0.74 2.50 15.17
CA ARG A 155 0.30 1.46 15.16
C ARG A 155 1.07 1.41 13.84
N ASP A 156 0.37 1.54 12.73
CA ASP A 156 0.97 1.62 11.40
C ASP A 156 1.91 2.83 11.28
N MET A 157 1.44 4.02 11.65
CA MET A 157 2.27 5.24 11.60
C MET A 157 3.47 5.20 12.55
N LEU A 158 3.34 4.53 13.71
CA LEU A 158 4.47 4.27 14.62
C LEU A 158 5.50 3.34 13.97
N GLY A 159 5.04 2.24 13.35
CA GLY A 159 5.92 1.29 12.66
C GLY A 159 6.65 1.89 11.45
N ASN A 160 6.11 2.98 10.89
CA ASN A 160 6.72 3.72 9.79
C ASN A 160 7.52 4.95 10.21
N ASN A 161 7.75 5.16 11.51
CA ASN A 161 8.47 6.32 12.02
C ASN A 161 7.87 7.66 11.52
N ILE A 162 6.54 7.74 11.39
CA ILE A 162 5.83 8.98 11.08
C ILE A 162 5.54 9.74 12.38
N ILE A 163 5.12 9.00 13.40
CA ILE A 163 4.82 9.49 14.74
C ILE A 163 5.61 8.70 15.78
N CYS A 164 5.72 9.23 17.00
CA CYS A 164 6.25 8.54 18.16
C CYS A 164 5.45 8.87 19.43
N ARG A 165 5.68 8.06 20.46
CA ARG A 165 5.06 8.18 21.78
C ARG A 165 6.03 8.81 22.77
N LYS A 166 5.52 9.68 23.63
CA LYS A 166 6.22 10.24 24.79
C LYS A 166 5.35 10.12 26.03
N ALA A 167 5.86 9.46 27.07
CA ALA A 167 5.16 9.36 28.35
C ALA A 167 5.19 10.72 29.08
N THR A 168 4.07 11.11 29.67
CA THR A 168 3.93 12.30 30.51
C THR A 168 3.09 11.99 31.75
N THR A 169 3.04 12.91 32.71
CA THR A 169 2.19 12.80 33.91
C THR A 169 0.70 12.74 33.58
N SER A 170 0.27 13.27 32.43
CA SER A 170 -1.12 13.29 31.97
C SER A 170 -1.48 12.14 31.02
N GLY A 171 -0.52 11.25 30.74
CA GLY A 171 -0.65 10.13 29.81
C GLY A 171 0.35 10.18 28.65
N THR A 172 0.11 9.35 27.64
CA THR A 172 0.99 9.22 26.47
C THR A 172 0.66 10.28 25.43
N LEU A 173 1.63 11.10 25.05
CA LEU A 173 1.55 12.02 23.92
C LEU A 173 1.99 11.33 22.64
N ILE A 174 1.28 11.62 21.55
CA ILE A 174 1.64 11.33 20.17
C ILE A 174 2.16 12.62 19.56
N HIS A 175 3.34 12.56 18.96
CA HIS A 175 3.94 13.65 18.19
C HIS A 175 4.66 13.12 16.95
N PHE A 176 5.14 14.00 16.07
CA PHE A 176 5.90 13.58 14.90
C PHE A 176 7.25 12.97 15.31
N HIS A 177 7.63 11.89 14.61
CA HIS A 177 8.95 11.28 14.78
C HIS A 177 10.04 12.24 14.27
N PRO A 178 11.24 12.30 14.88
CA PRO A 178 12.30 13.23 14.47
C PRO A 178 12.75 13.09 13.01
N SER A 179 12.63 11.89 12.44
CA SER A 179 12.99 11.62 11.04
C SER A 179 11.86 11.92 10.04
N PHE A 180 10.67 12.31 10.51
CA PHE A 180 9.53 12.55 9.64
C PHE A 180 9.65 13.94 8.99
N ASP A 181 9.80 13.95 7.67
CA ASP A 181 9.82 15.17 6.86
C ASP A 181 8.41 15.52 6.36
N PHE A 182 8.10 16.81 6.28
CA PHE A 182 6.75 17.32 5.99
C PHE A 182 6.41 17.42 4.49
N LYS A 183 7.25 16.86 3.60
CA LYS A 183 7.14 16.95 2.14
C LYS A 183 5.73 16.69 1.59
#